data_AF-A0A6N0HWZ4-F1
#
_entry.id   AF-A0A6N0HWZ4-F1
#
_cell.length_a   1.000
_cell.length_b   1.000
_cell.length_c   1.000
_cell.angle_alpha   90.00
_cell.angle_beta   90.00
_cell.angle_gamma   90.00
#
_symmetry.space_group_name_H-M   'P 1'
#
loop_
_entity.id
_entity.type
_entity.pdbx_description
1 polymer ?
#
loop_
_entity_poly.entity_id
_entity_poly.type
_entity_poly.pdbx_seq_one_letter_code
_entity_poly.pdbx_strand_id
1 'polypeptide(L)'
;MVMATLYVGSLITIGYATIAEASPSGSVNLAESYHSMQNDVSLQSPVSDTEHHELLVIDAAVAERETLLKGLSPDVEVLLLGKGEGLERIADSLKSRHGLDAIHLMSHGEPGRLLLGDAAIDQSNLNQHQTELTTIGAALKEQGDLLIYGCNVAKGKKGSAFVRQLAAATDADISASDDLTGASSLGGDWVFESTYAVETRVALSDEAIAAYSETLVPVTITSNPQ
;
A
#
# COMPACT_ATOMS: atom_id res chain seq x y z
N MET A 1 -23.83 1.76 68.99
CA MET A 1 -22.67 0.84 69.08
C MET A 1 -21.65 1.34 68.07
N VAL A 2 -20.92 2.41 68.42
CA VAL A 2 -19.62 2.41 69.11
C VAL A 2 -18.47 2.06 68.16
N MET A 3 -17.57 3.05 68.04
CA MET A 3 -16.18 3.05 67.56
C MET A 3 -15.86 3.22 66.08
N ALA A 4 -15.42 4.45 65.79
CA ALA A 4 -14.34 4.77 64.89
C ALA A 4 -13.01 4.12 65.34
N THR A 5 -12.16 3.77 64.38
CA THR A 5 -10.71 3.62 64.59
C THR A 5 -9.97 4.20 63.39
N LEU A 6 -9.21 5.27 63.65
CA LEU A 6 -8.19 5.81 62.75
C LEU A 6 -7.04 4.80 62.58
N TYR A 7 -6.40 4.80 61.41
CA TYR A 7 -4.99 4.43 61.30
C TYR A 7 -4.21 5.51 60.55
N VAL A 8 -3.01 5.74 61.05
CA VAL A 8 -2.12 6.87 60.86
C VAL A 8 -0.98 6.53 59.90
N GLY A 9 -0.49 7.55 59.18
CA GLY A 9 0.93 7.79 58.92
C GLY A 9 1.64 6.94 57.87
N SER A 10 2.10 7.58 56.79
CA SER A 10 3.51 8.01 56.70
C SER A 10 3.81 8.69 55.37
N LEU A 11 4.39 9.89 55.49
CA LEU A 11 5.06 10.62 54.41
C LEU A 11 6.32 9.86 54.01
N ILE A 12 6.53 9.65 52.72
CA ILE A 12 7.86 9.39 52.17
C ILE A 12 8.19 10.57 51.27
N THR A 13 8.99 11.48 51.82
CA THR A 13 9.74 12.48 51.07
C THR A 13 11.13 11.92 50.80
N ILE A 14 11.48 11.76 49.53
CA ILE A 14 12.86 11.79 48.99
C ILE A 14 12.69 12.28 47.55
N GLY A 15 13.25 13.36 47.03
CA GLY A 15 14.19 14.37 47.48
C GLY A 15 14.55 15.12 46.19
N TYR A 16 14.13 16.38 46.08
CA TYR A 16 14.48 17.24 44.95
C TYR A 16 15.97 17.61 45.05
N ALA A 17 16.69 17.51 43.93
CA ALA A 17 18.02 18.07 43.81
C ALA A 17 17.92 19.61 43.78
N THR A 18 18.67 20.20 44.68
CA THR A 18 18.81 21.61 44.99
C THR A 18 19.40 22.41 43.83
N ILE A 19 18.79 23.54 43.49
CA ILE A 19 19.53 24.77 43.13
C ILE A 19 18.85 25.96 43.82
N ALA A 20 19.53 26.51 44.82
CA ALA A 20 19.27 27.83 45.40
C ALA A 20 20.22 28.83 44.72
N GLU A 21 19.68 29.79 43.98
CA GLU A 21 19.46 31.20 44.37
C GLU A 21 20.72 32.09 44.38
N ALA A 22 20.72 33.08 43.48
CA ALA A 22 21.08 34.44 43.82
C ALA A 22 20.14 35.40 43.07
N SER A 23 19.27 36.06 43.83
CA SER A 23 18.36 37.15 43.43
C SER A 23 19.17 38.44 43.15
N PRO A 24 18.65 39.48 42.45
CA PRO A 24 17.55 40.26 43.05
C PRO A 24 16.54 40.94 42.09
N SER A 25 15.40 41.25 42.72
CA SER A 25 14.58 42.46 42.59
C SER A 25 13.91 42.79 41.26
N GLY A 26 12.57 42.79 41.29
CA GLY A 26 11.74 43.51 40.32
C GLY A 26 10.35 42.92 40.20
N SER A 27 9.40 43.44 40.97
CA SER A 27 7.97 43.15 40.79
C SER A 27 7.50 43.65 39.41
N VAL A 28 7.02 42.75 38.56
CA VAL A 28 6.24 43.10 37.36
C VAL A 28 5.00 42.22 37.26
N ASN A 29 3.86 42.86 37.02
CA ASN A 29 2.53 42.27 36.95
C ASN A 29 2.40 41.31 35.75
N LEU A 30 1.71 40.20 35.97
CA LEU A 30 1.54 39.06 35.04
C LEU A 30 0.71 39.35 33.75
N ALA A 31 0.45 40.61 33.41
CA ALA A 31 -0.47 40.99 32.32
C ALA A 31 0.20 41.66 31.10
N GLU A 32 1.52 41.89 31.10
CA GLU A 32 2.20 42.63 30.01
C GLU A 32 3.30 41.85 29.26
N SER A 33 3.49 40.56 29.51
CA SER A 33 4.55 39.77 28.85
C SER A 33 4.14 39.09 27.53
N TYR A 34 2.98 39.39 26.97
CA TYR A 34 2.50 38.81 25.70
C TYR A 34 2.91 39.57 24.43
N HIS A 35 3.89 40.48 24.47
CA HIS A 35 4.19 41.37 23.32
C HIS A 35 5.64 41.42 22.80
N SER A 36 6.54 40.49 23.13
CA SER A 36 7.90 40.56 22.56
C SER A 36 8.63 39.24 22.38
N MET A 37 7.97 38.25 21.75
CA MET A 37 8.66 37.13 21.10
C MET A 37 8.11 36.92 19.68
N GLN A 38 8.15 37.99 18.89
CA GLN A 38 8.14 37.88 17.42
C GLN A 38 9.59 38.01 16.95
N ASN A 39 9.93 37.27 15.90
CA ASN A 39 11.22 37.17 15.21
C ASN A 39 12.26 36.22 15.81
N ASP A 40 12.01 34.91 15.74
CA ASP A 40 12.90 33.98 15.02
C ASP A 40 12.18 32.64 14.78
N VAL A 41 11.23 32.64 13.85
CA VAL A 41 10.74 31.39 13.24
C VAL A 41 11.04 31.53 11.77
N SER A 42 12.21 31.02 11.37
CA SER A 42 12.46 30.67 9.98
C SER A 42 11.35 29.69 9.59
N LEU A 43 10.39 30.19 8.81
CA LEU A 43 9.43 29.36 8.11
C LEU A 43 10.24 28.54 7.11
N GLN A 44 10.81 27.43 7.59
CA GLN A 44 11.06 26.31 6.72
C GLN A 44 9.71 26.03 6.06
N SER A 45 9.65 26.33 4.77
CA SER A 45 8.62 25.88 3.87
C SER A 45 8.27 24.44 4.25
N PRO A 46 6.99 24.02 4.19
CA PRO A 46 6.70 22.60 4.28
C PRO A 46 7.67 21.91 3.33
N VAL A 47 8.48 20.99 3.87
CA VAL A 47 9.19 20.00 3.06
C VAL A 47 8.17 19.56 2.03
N SER A 48 8.48 19.80 0.76
CA SER A 48 7.63 19.39 -0.35
C SER A 48 7.14 17.99 -0.04
N ASP A 49 5.82 17.86 -0.06
CA ASP A 49 5.08 16.61 -0.19
C ASP A 49 5.98 15.59 -0.87
N THR A 50 6.29 14.48 -0.19
CA THR A 50 6.89 13.34 -0.87
C THR A 50 5.91 12.99 -1.97
N GLU A 51 6.16 13.44 -3.20
CA GLU A 51 5.27 13.10 -4.30
C GLU A 51 5.22 11.57 -4.35
N HIS A 52 4.05 11.04 -4.02
CA HIS A 52 3.78 9.61 -4.04
C HIS A 52 3.74 9.21 -5.51
N HIS A 53 4.69 8.37 -5.92
CA HIS A 53 4.86 7.97 -7.32
C HIS A 53 4.48 6.50 -7.44
N GLU A 54 3.27 6.26 -7.92
CA GLU A 54 2.69 4.93 -8.04
C GLU A 54 2.35 4.61 -9.49
N LEU A 55 2.38 3.32 -9.84
CA LEU A 55 2.03 2.84 -11.18
C LEU A 55 0.92 1.80 -11.10
N LEU A 56 -0.22 2.07 -11.73
CA LEU A 56 -1.23 1.07 -12.06
C LEU A 56 -0.90 0.40 -13.40
N VAL A 57 -0.54 -0.87 -13.33
CA VAL A 57 -0.54 -1.77 -14.49
C VAL A 57 -1.89 -2.47 -14.55
N ILE A 58 -2.66 -2.28 -15.63
CA ILE A 58 -3.97 -2.89 -15.81
C ILE A 58 -4.05 -3.68 -17.11
N ASP A 59 -4.54 -4.93 -17.03
CA ASP A 59 -4.74 -5.77 -18.20
C ASP A 59 -5.98 -5.36 -19.02
N ALA A 60 -5.86 -5.32 -20.36
CA ALA A 60 -6.98 -5.02 -21.25
C ALA A 60 -8.10 -6.08 -21.24
N ALA A 61 -7.91 -7.24 -20.62
CA ALA A 61 -8.96 -8.22 -20.36
C ALA A 61 -9.84 -7.85 -19.15
N VAL A 62 -9.39 -6.95 -18.27
CA VAL A 62 -10.20 -6.47 -17.13
C VAL A 62 -11.43 -5.74 -17.63
N ALA A 63 -12.61 -6.30 -17.34
CA ALA A 63 -13.91 -5.71 -17.67
C ALA A 63 -14.11 -4.37 -16.95
N GLU A 64 -14.93 -3.48 -17.50
CA GLU A 64 -15.29 -2.16 -16.93
C GLU A 64 -14.11 -1.30 -16.44
N ARG A 65 -12.91 -1.47 -17.02
CA ARG A 65 -11.70 -0.73 -16.62
C ARG A 65 -11.90 0.79 -16.62
N GLU A 66 -12.72 1.33 -17.52
CA GLU A 66 -12.97 2.76 -17.63
C GLU A 66 -13.69 3.30 -16.37
N THR A 67 -14.45 2.46 -15.66
CA THR A 67 -15.03 2.77 -14.35
C THR A 67 -13.94 2.86 -13.28
N LEU A 68 -13.00 1.92 -13.29
CA LEU A 68 -11.87 1.89 -12.34
C LEU A 68 -10.94 3.10 -12.55
N LEU A 69 -10.58 3.38 -13.80
CA LEU A 69 -9.70 4.48 -14.16
C LEU A 69 -10.28 5.87 -13.83
N LYS A 70 -11.61 6.03 -13.82
CA LYS A 70 -12.26 7.29 -13.42
C LYS A 70 -12.08 7.62 -11.94
N GLY A 71 -11.92 6.61 -11.10
CA GLY A 71 -11.72 6.79 -9.66
C GLY A 71 -10.28 6.59 -9.22
N LEU A 72 -9.33 6.49 -10.14
CA LEU A 72 -7.92 6.39 -9.83
C LEU A 72 -7.41 7.73 -9.29
N SER A 73 -6.55 7.70 -8.27
CA SER A 73 -5.87 8.90 -7.78
C SER A 73 -5.13 9.60 -8.94
N PRO A 74 -5.16 10.94 -9.04
CA PRO A 74 -4.49 11.68 -10.12
C PRO A 74 -2.96 11.51 -10.12
N ASP A 75 -2.38 11.09 -8.99
CA ASP A 75 -0.93 10.91 -8.81
C ASP A 75 -0.44 9.51 -9.23
N VAL A 76 -1.35 8.65 -9.68
CA VAL A 76 -1.04 7.28 -10.13
C VAL A 76 -0.95 7.24 -11.64
N GLU A 77 0.21 6.85 -12.15
CA GLU A 77 0.41 6.62 -13.57
C GLU A 77 -0.25 5.31 -14.02
N VAL A 78 -0.63 5.21 -15.30
CA VAL A 78 -1.32 4.04 -15.84
C VAL A 78 -0.55 3.42 -17.00
N LEU A 79 -0.28 2.11 -16.89
CA LEU A 79 0.19 1.25 -17.97
C LEU A 79 -0.90 0.22 -18.32
N LEU A 80 -1.56 0.40 -19.47
CA LEU A 80 -2.50 -0.59 -20.00
C LEU A 80 -1.75 -1.72 -20.72
N LEU A 81 -1.84 -2.96 -20.25
CA LEU A 81 -1.33 -4.15 -20.95
C LEU A 81 -2.30 -4.59 -22.05
N GLY A 82 -1.74 -4.92 -23.20
CA GLY A 82 -2.48 -5.46 -24.34
C GLY A 82 -2.14 -6.93 -24.52
N LYS A 83 -2.37 -7.44 -25.73
CA LYS A 83 -1.91 -8.79 -26.13
C LYS A 83 -0.39 -8.92 -26.09
N GLY A 84 0.10 -10.16 -26.00
CA GLY A 84 1.52 -10.51 -25.95
C GLY A 84 2.06 -10.77 -24.54
N GLU A 85 3.39 -10.72 -24.41
CA GLU A 85 4.14 -10.99 -23.18
C GLU A 85 4.01 -9.81 -22.20
N GLY A 86 3.00 -9.86 -21.32
CA GLY A 86 2.69 -8.76 -20.43
C GLY A 86 3.84 -8.39 -19.49
N LEU A 87 4.56 -9.38 -18.96
CA LEU A 87 5.65 -9.15 -18.01
C LEU A 87 6.86 -8.44 -18.63
N GLU A 88 7.21 -8.80 -19.87
CA GLU A 88 8.26 -8.12 -20.64
C GLU A 88 7.89 -6.64 -20.84
N ARG A 89 6.63 -6.37 -21.17
CA ARG A 89 6.16 -4.99 -21.39
C ARG A 89 6.19 -4.16 -20.11
N ILE A 90 5.87 -4.74 -18.96
CA ILE A 90 6.01 -4.05 -17.66
C ILE A 90 7.48 -3.70 -17.45
N ALA A 91 8.38 -4.69 -17.54
CA ALA A 91 9.81 -4.48 -17.33
C ALA A 91 10.38 -3.42 -18.29
N ASP A 92 10.01 -3.47 -19.58
CA ASP A 92 10.42 -2.49 -20.57
C ASP A 92 10.01 -1.06 -20.21
N SER A 93 8.81 -0.88 -19.67
CA SER A 93 8.33 0.44 -19.21
C SER A 93 9.07 0.95 -17.98
N LEU A 94 9.69 0.06 -17.20
CA LEU A 94 10.35 0.33 -15.93
C LEU A 94 11.88 0.41 -16.01
N LYS A 95 12.51 0.05 -17.14
CA LYS A 95 13.98 -0.04 -17.33
C LYS A 95 14.80 1.18 -16.88
N SER A 96 14.21 2.36 -16.79
CA SER A 96 14.88 3.60 -16.35
C SER A 96 14.08 4.34 -15.29
N ARG A 97 13.14 3.65 -14.65
CA ARG A 97 12.30 4.19 -13.58
C ARG A 97 12.81 3.63 -12.26
N HIS A 98 12.82 4.48 -11.25
CA HIS A 98 13.21 4.13 -9.89
C HIS A 98 12.40 4.96 -8.91
N GLY A 99 12.32 4.50 -7.67
CA GLY A 99 11.68 5.26 -6.61
C GLY A 99 10.15 5.28 -6.73
N LEU A 100 9.54 4.20 -7.23
CA LEU A 100 8.09 4.01 -7.12
C LEU A 100 7.72 3.56 -5.70
N ASP A 101 6.71 4.20 -5.12
CA ASP A 101 6.11 3.77 -3.84
C ASP A 101 5.40 2.43 -4.01
N ALA A 102 4.68 2.27 -5.11
CA ALA A 102 3.98 1.04 -5.39
C ALA A 102 3.78 0.78 -6.87
N ILE A 103 3.68 -0.51 -7.19
CA ILE A 103 3.16 -1.00 -8.46
C ILE A 103 1.88 -1.78 -8.16
N HIS A 104 0.76 -1.31 -8.70
CA HIS A 104 -0.54 -1.95 -8.64
C HIS A 104 -0.73 -2.77 -9.90
N LEU A 105 -0.73 -4.10 -9.79
CA LEU A 105 -0.91 -5.01 -10.92
C LEU A 105 -2.33 -5.57 -10.91
N MET A 106 -3.16 -5.13 -11.84
CA MET A 106 -4.55 -5.55 -11.96
C MET A 106 -4.77 -6.43 -13.19
N SER A 107 -5.10 -7.69 -12.94
CA SER A 107 -5.26 -8.69 -13.99
C SER A 107 -6.20 -9.81 -13.56
N HIS A 108 -6.47 -10.73 -14.48
CA HIS A 108 -7.06 -12.01 -14.10
C HIS A 108 -6.03 -12.91 -13.40
N GLY A 109 -6.52 -13.85 -12.59
CA GLY A 109 -5.68 -14.77 -11.84
C GLY A 109 -6.40 -16.06 -11.43
N GLU A 110 -5.59 -17.02 -10.98
CA GLU A 110 -6.01 -18.29 -10.39
C GLU A 110 -5.00 -18.68 -9.29
N PRO A 111 -5.28 -19.67 -8.41
CA PRO A 111 -4.34 -20.10 -7.40
C PRO A 111 -2.93 -20.40 -7.93
N GLY A 112 -1.99 -19.54 -7.56
CA GLY A 112 -0.58 -19.57 -7.94
C GLY A 112 -0.30 -19.28 -9.41
N ARG A 113 -1.13 -18.47 -10.07
CA ARG A 113 -0.97 -18.09 -11.48
C ARG A 113 -1.55 -16.70 -11.78
N LEU A 114 -0.81 -15.91 -12.53
CA LEU A 114 -1.25 -14.62 -13.09
C LEU A 114 -1.41 -14.71 -14.61
N LEU A 115 -2.39 -14.00 -15.15
CA LEU A 115 -2.57 -13.84 -16.59
C LEU A 115 -2.27 -12.39 -16.97
N LEU A 116 -1.21 -12.17 -17.76
CA LEU A 116 -0.73 -10.85 -18.18
C LEU A 116 -0.58 -10.82 -19.70
N GLY A 117 -1.51 -10.14 -20.37
CA GLY A 117 -1.68 -10.20 -21.82
C GLY A 117 -2.10 -11.61 -22.25
N ASP A 118 -1.29 -12.23 -23.10
CA ASP A 118 -1.49 -13.62 -23.52
C ASP A 118 -0.65 -14.61 -22.68
N ALA A 119 0.18 -14.09 -21.77
CA ALA A 119 1.12 -14.88 -20.99
C ALA A 119 0.54 -15.31 -19.64
N ALA A 120 0.92 -16.51 -19.21
CA ALA A 120 0.61 -17.04 -17.90
C ALA A 120 1.88 -17.14 -17.07
N ILE A 121 1.91 -16.47 -15.92
CA ILE A 121 3.06 -16.50 -15.01
C ILE A 121 2.73 -17.39 -13.81
N ASP A 122 3.53 -18.42 -13.57
CA ASP A 122 3.41 -19.33 -12.43
C ASP A 122 4.77 -19.87 -11.99
N GLN A 123 4.79 -20.70 -10.94
CA GLN A 123 6.02 -21.24 -10.37
C GLN A 123 6.90 -22.03 -11.35
N SER A 124 6.32 -22.58 -12.42
CA SER A 124 7.06 -23.38 -13.40
C SER A 124 7.89 -22.53 -14.36
N ASN A 125 7.54 -21.25 -14.55
CA ASN A 125 8.21 -20.36 -15.50
C ASN A 125 8.78 -19.07 -14.89
N LEU A 126 8.61 -18.79 -13.60
CA LEU A 126 9.22 -17.62 -12.94
C LEU A 126 10.73 -17.47 -13.23
N ASN A 127 11.49 -18.58 -13.20
CA ASN A 127 12.92 -18.56 -13.49
C ASN A 127 13.27 -18.09 -14.90
N GLN A 128 12.36 -18.24 -15.86
CA GLN A 128 12.55 -17.79 -17.24
C GLN A 128 12.39 -16.27 -17.36
N HIS A 129 11.71 -15.64 -16.39
CA HIS A 129 11.42 -14.21 -16.36
C HIS A 129 12.22 -13.44 -15.31
N GLN A 130 13.35 -14.01 -14.85
CA GLN A 130 14.12 -13.43 -13.75
C GLN A 130 14.62 -12.01 -14.08
N THR A 131 14.99 -11.75 -15.33
CA THR A 131 15.46 -10.42 -15.76
C THR A 131 14.34 -9.38 -15.64
N GLU A 132 13.14 -9.72 -16.10
CA GLU A 132 11.96 -8.87 -16.07
C GLU A 132 11.55 -8.60 -14.62
N LEU A 133 11.49 -9.65 -13.78
CA LEU A 133 11.11 -9.54 -12.37
C LEU A 133 12.10 -8.70 -11.57
N THR A 134 13.41 -8.87 -11.79
CA THR A 134 14.43 -8.03 -11.15
C THR A 134 14.34 -6.58 -11.63
N THR A 135 13.99 -6.35 -12.91
CA THR A 135 13.78 -4.97 -13.42
C THR A 135 12.58 -4.30 -12.76
N ILE A 136 11.49 -5.05 -12.57
CA ILE A 136 10.27 -4.56 -11.90
C ILE A 136 10.59 -4.19 -10.45
N GLY A 137 11.27 -5.08 -9.73
CA GLY A 137 11.71 -4.85 -8.37
C GLY A 137 12.61 -3.62 -8.22
N ALA A 138 13.61 -3.48 -9.09
CA ALA A 138 14.54 -2.35 -9.05
C ALA A 138 13.90 -0.98 -9.35
N ALA A 139 12.65 -0.95 -9.83
CA ALA A 139 11.91 0.28 -10.03
C ALA A 139 11.23 0.79 -8.74
N LEU A 140 11.00 -0.11 -7.77
CA LEU A 140 10.44 0.23 -6.47
C LEU A 140 11.49 0.90 -5.56
N LYS A 141 11.00 1.64 -4.56
CA LYS A 141 11.80 2.07 -3.40
C LYS A 141 12.16 0.86 -2.54
N GLU A 142 13.07 1.02 -1.58
CA GLU A 142 13.45 -0.04 -0.63
C GLU A 142 12.26 -0.59 0.18
N GLN A 143 11.23 0.24 0.41
CA GLN A 143 9.98 -0.13 1.08
C GLN A 143 8.79 -0.04 0.10
N GLY A 144 9.07 -0.18 -1.20
CA GLY A 144 8.04 -0.09 -2.23
C GLY A 144 7.28 -1.40 -2.37
N ASP A 145 5.98 -1.29 -2.60
CA ASP A 145 5.07 -2.43 -2.59
C ASP A 145 4.69 -2.89 -4.01
N LEU A 146 4.56 -4.19 -4.21
CA LEU A 146 3.91 -4.77 -5.39
C LEU A 146 2.55 -5.37 -4.97
N LEU A 147 1.47 -4.71 -5.38
CA LEU A 147 0.10 -5.09 -5.03
C LEU A 147 -0.57 -5.78 -6.22
N ILE A 148 -0.96 -7.04 -6.05
CA ILE A 148 -1.45 -7.91 -7.12
C ILE A 148 -2.94 -8.19 -6.94
N TYR A 149 -3.74 -7.47 -7.73
CA TYR A 149 -5.18 -7.59 -7.83
C TYR A 149 -5.51 -8.66 -8.88
N GLY A 150 -5.66 -9.90 -8.43
CA GLY A 150 -6.01 -11.02 -9.30
C GLY A 150 -6.68 -12.13 -8.51
N CYS A 151 -7.80 -12.63 -9.01
CA CYS A 151 -8.64 -13.57 -8.27
C CYS A 151 -7.86 -14.79 -7.78
N ASN A 152 -7.88 -15.01 -6.47
CA ASN A 152 -7.34 -16.18 -5.78
C ASN A 152 -5.86 -16.45 -6.02
N VAL A 153 -5.05 -15.50 -6.50
CA VAL A 153 -3.63 -15.70 -6.83
C VAL A 153 -2.84 -16.25 -5.64
N ALA A 154 -3.09 -15.73 -4.44
CA ALA A 154 -2.46 -16.15 -3.21
C ALA A 154 -3.13 -17.37 -2.53
N LYS A 155 -4.23 -17.89 -3.10
CA LYS A 155 -5.06 -18.91 -2.45
C LYS A 155 -4.36 -20.24 -2.22
N GLY A 156 -4.45 -20.71 -0.99
CA GLY A 156 -3.96 -22.01 -0.56
C GLY A 156 -2.44 -22.18 -0.73
N LYS A 157 -1.94 -23.39 -0.48
CA LYS A 157 -0.49 -23.65 -0.45
C LYS A 157 0.22 -23.29 -1.77
N LYS A 158 -0.45 -23.52 -2.90
CA LYS A 158 0.09 -23.20 -4.24
C LYS A 158 0.22 -21.69 -4.42
N GLY A 159 -0.85 -20.94 -4.13
CA GLY A 159 -0.84 -19.48 -4.22
C GLY A 159 0.19 -18.83 -3.31
N SER A 160 0.22 -19.20 -2.03
CA SER A 160 1.20 -18.61 -1.10
C SER A 160 2.65 -18.96 -1.49
N ALA A 161 2.90 -20.14 -2.05
CA ALA A 161 4.23 -20.51 -2.54
C ALA A 161 4.62 -19.76 -3.81
N PHE A 162 3.66 -19.44 -4.68
CA PHE A 162 3.88 -18.60 -5.86
C PHE A 162 4.25 -17.17 -5.45
N VAL A 163 3.47 -16.55 -4.55
CA VAL A 163 3.73 -15.18 -4.07
C VAL A 163 5.11 -15.08 -3.41
N ARG A 164 5.53 -16.07 -2.60
CA ARG A 164 6.88 -16.06 -2.02
C ARG A 164 8.00 -16.13 -3.05
N GLN A 165 7.83 -16.91 -4.13
CA GLN A 165 8.83 -16.97 -5.19
C GLN A 165 8.88 -15.67 -5.98
N LEU A 166 7.73 -15.04 -6.19
CA LEU A 166 7.65 -13.74 -6.85
C LEU A 166 8.32 -12.64 -6.01
N ALA A 167 8.08 -12.61 -4.70
CA ALA A 167 8.73 -11.69 -3.77
C ALA A 167 10.25 -11.89 -3.80
N ALA A 168 10.72 -13.13 -3.76
CA ALA A 168 12.16 -13.43 -3.86
C ALA A 168 12.78 -13.03 -5.20
N ALA A 169 12.03 -13.13 -6.31
CA ALA A 169 12.53 -12.78 -7.64
C ALA A 169 12.55 -11.26 -7.89
N THR A 170 11.65 -10.52 -7.24
CA THR A 170 11.53 -9.06 -7.33
C THR A 170 12.29 -8.33 -6.24
N ASP A 171 12.65 -9.00 -5.14
CA ASP A 171 13.17 -8.36 -3.92
C ASP A 171 12.22 -7.26 -3.39
N ALA A 172 10.91 -7.51 -3.50
CA ALA A 172 9.86 -6.57 -3.12
C ALA A 172 8.88 -7.19 -2.12
N ASP A 173 8.25 -6.32 -1.34
CA ASP A 173 7.11 -6.66 -0.51
C ASP A 173 5.86 -6.81 -1.40
N ILE A 174 5.16 -7.95 -1.25
CA ILE A 174 4.04 -8.30 -2.11
C ILE A 174 2.77 -8.49 -1.31
N SER A 175 1.71 -7.84 -1.77
CA SER A 175 0.33 -8.14 -1.38
C SER A 175 -0.40 -8.79 -2.55
N ALA A 176 -1.16 -9.86 -2.33
CA ALA A 176 -1.92 -10.50 -3.39
C ALA A 176 -3.24 -11.07 -2.88
N SER A 177 -4.31 -10.96 -3.67
CA SER A 177 -5.63 -11.50 -3.29
C SER A 177 -5.62 -13.04 -3.26
N ASP A 178 -6.21 -13.64 -2.22
CA ASP A 178 -6.46 -15.07 -2.07
C ASP A 178 -7.95 -15.45 -2.22
N ASP A 179 -8.80 -14.46 -2.50
CA ASP A 179 -10.22 -14.59 -2.81
C ASP A 179 -10.60 -13.84 -4.11
N LEU A 180 -11.88 -13.55 -4.32
CA LEU A 180 -12.33 -12.82 -5.51
C LEU A 180 -12.04 -11.33 -5.32
N THR A 181 -11.31 -10.70 -6.24
CA THR A 181 -11.20 -9.24 -6.27
C THR A 181 -12.34 -8.63 -7.09
N GLY A 182 -13.04 -7.62 -6.56
CA GLY A 182 -14.07 -6.88 -7.30
C GLY A 182 -15.38 -6.67 -6.54
N ALA A 183 -16.51 -6.74 -7.23
CA ALA A 183 -17.82 -6.38 -6.69
C ALA A 183 -18.23 -7.29 -5.52
N SER A 184 -18.60 -6.68 -4.39
CA SER A 184 -19.09 -7.39 -3.20
C SER A 184 -20.40 -8.14 -3.44
N SER A 185 -21.22 -7.67 -4.39
CA SER A 185 -22.42 -8.37 -4.86
C SER A 185 -22.13 -9.72 -5.52
N LEU A 186 -20.91 -9.93 -6.02
CA LEU A 186 -20.42 -11.17 -6.63
C LEU A 186 -19.51 -11.97 -5.67
N GLY A 187 -19.40 -11.54 -4.42
CA GLY A 187 -18.60 -12.20 -3.38
C GLY A 187 -17.11 -11.89 -3.45
N GLY A 188 -16.72 -10.78 -4.08
CA GLY A 188 -15.35 -10.27 -4.03
C GLY A 188 -15.18 -9.01 -3.19
N ASP A 189 -13.94 -8.64 -2.90
CA ASP A 189 -13.64 -7.35 -2.29
C ASP A 189 -12.37 -6.72 -2.88
N TRP A 190 -11.97 -5.58 -2.34
CA TRP A 190 -10.74 -4.89 -2.72
C TRP A 190 -9.69 -4.97 -1.60
N VAL A 191 -9.87 -5.90 -0.66
CA VAL A 191 -8.98 -6.10 0.48
C VAL A 191 -7.96 -7.17 0.12
N PHE A 192 -6.72 -6.98 0.56
CA PHE A 192 -5.69 -7.99 0.43
C PHE A 192 -5.59 -8.80 1.71
N GLU A 193 -5.76 -10.12 1.65
CA GLU A 193 -5.64 -10.97 2.84
C GLU A 193 -4.23 -11.60 3.00
N SER A 194 -3.46 -11.73 1.91
CA SER A 194 -2.06 -12.17 1.97
C SER A 194 -1.11 -10.98 1.85
N THR A 195 -0.69 -10.45 2.99
CA THR A 195 0.28 -9.36 3.11
C THR A 195 1.67 -9.89 3.51
N TYR A 196 2.69 -9.63 2.71
CA TYR A 196 4.08 -9.63 3.17
C TYR A 196 4.49 -8.16 3.34
N ALA A 197 4.36 -7.62 4.56
CA ALA A 197 4.88 -6.31 4.98
C ALA A 197 4.40 -5.03 4.25
N VAL A 198 3.27 -5.06 3.55
CA VAL A 198 2.75 -3.93 2.74
C VAL A 198 2.12 -2.81 3.59
N GLU A 199 2.45 -1.54 3.28
CA GLU A 199 1.87 -0.34 3.91
C GLU A 199 0.95 0.46 2.96
N THR A 200 1.00 0.18 1.65
CA THR A 200 0.25 0.92 0.62
C THR A 200 -1.23 0.53 0.56
N ARG A 201 -2.11 1.52 0.36
CA ARG A 201 -3.57 1.34 0.19
C ARG A 201 -3.95 1.12 -1.27
N VAL A 202 -5.16 0.61 -1.50
CA VAL A 202 -5.74 0.54 -2.85
C VAL A 202 -5.84 1.94 -3.45
N ALA A 203 -5.32 2.11 -4.66
CA ALA A 203 -5.27 3.38 -5.38
C ALA A 203 -6.63 3.86 -5.98
N LEU A 204 -7.74 3.18 -5.64
CA LEU A 204 -9.08 3.45 -6.17
C LEU A 204 -9.93 4.18 -5.14
N SER A 205 -10.69 5.17 -5.59
CA SER A 205 -11.71 5.83 -4.78
C SER A 205 -12.87 4.88 -4.42
N ASP A 206 -13.50 5.14 -3.27
CA ASP A 206 -14.69 4.40 -2.80
C ASP A 206 -15.84 4.41 -3.84
N GLU A 207 -15.98 5.50 -4.61
CA GLU A 207 -17.01 5.61 -5.64
C GLU A 207 -16.76 4.66 -6.83
N ALA A 208 -15.51 4.55 -7.29
CA ALA A 208 -15.17 3.58 -8.33
C ALA A 208 -15.29 2.13 -7.85
N ILE A 209 -14.88 1.87 -6.60
CA ILE A 209 -15.07 0.55 -5.96
C ILE A 209 -16.57 0.19 -5.92
N ALA A 210 -17.44 1.13 -5.55
CA ALA A 210 -18.88 0.90 -5.48
C ALA A 210 -19.55 0.78 -6.86
N ALA A 211 -18.99 1.43 -7.89
CA ALA A 211 -19.52 1.42 -9.24
C ALA A 211 -19.09 0.18 -10.05
N TYR A 212 -17.98 -0.47 -9.69
CA TYR A 212 -17.49 -1.67 -10.36
C TYR A 212 -18.41 -2.86 -10.11
N SER A 213 -19.00 -3.43 -11.17
CA SER A 213 -20.05 -4.45 -11.04
C SER A 213 -19.57 -5.88 -11.33
N GLU A 214 -18.30 -6.06 -11.65
CA GLU A 214 -17.70 -7.33 -12.07
C GLU A 214 -16.71 -7.89 -11.02
N THR A 215 -16.15 -9.06 -11.28
CA THR A 215 -14.96 -9.55 -10.58
C THR A 215 -13.80 -9.64 -11.56
N LEU A 216 -12.56 -9.64 -11.04
CA LEU A 216 -11.37 -9.90 -11.85
C LEU A 216 -11.24 -11.40 -12.25
N VAL A 217 -12.36 -12.12 -12.38
CA VAL A 217 -12.40 -13.48 -12.95
C VAL A 217 -12.50 -13.36 -14.48
N PRO A 218 -11.78 -14.19 -15.27
CA PRO A 218 -11.92 -14.18 -16.71
C PRO A 218 -13.39 -14.34 -17.11
N VAL A 219 -13.90 -13.46 -17.99
CA VAL A 219 -15.20 -13.69 -18.63
C VAL A 219 -15.04 -14.91 -19.54
N THR A 220 -15.43 -16.08 -19.07
CA THR A 220 -15.60 -17.25 -19.94
C THR A 220 -16.80 -16.97 -20.83
N ILE A 221 -16.55 -16.48 -22.04
CA ILE A 221 -17.58 -16.51 -23.08
C ILE A 221 -17.81 -17.99 -23.39
N THR A 222 -18.79 -18.60 -22.73
CA THR A 222 -19.35 -19.88 -23.17
C THR A 222 -20.06 -19.58 -24.47
N SER A 223 -19.37 -19.76 -25.60
CA SER A 223 -20.02 -19.80 -26.90
C SER A 223 -21.05 -20.94 -26.84
N ASN A 224 -22.32 -20.58 -26.71
CA ASN A 224 -23.42 -21.52 -26.81
C ASN A 224 -23.33 -22.16 -28.21
N PRO A 225 -23.09 -23.47 -28.34
CA PRO A 225 -23.16 -24.10 -29.66
C PRO A 225 -24.61 -23.97 -30.14
N GLN A 226 -24.81 -23.24 -31.24
CA GLN A 226 -26.03 -23.29 -32.04
C GLN A 226 -26.15 -24.66 -32.70
#